data_AF-A0A0G0QJX6-F1
#
_entry.id   AF-A0A0G0QJX6-F1
#
_cell.length_a   1.000
_cell.length_b   1.000
_cell.length_c   1.000
_cell.angle_alpha   90.00
_cell.angle_beta   90.00
_cell.angle_gamma   90.00
#
_symmetry.space_group_name_H-M   'P 1'
#
loop_
_entity.id
_entity.type
_entity.pdbx_description
1 polymer ?
#
loop_
_entity_poly.entity_id
_entity_poly.type
_entity_poly.pdbx_seq_one_letter_code
_entity_poly.pdbx_strand_id
1 'polypeptide(L)'
;MKHAEGVSDFLAVAGAQNSVFQFEDIRIKRDFNNSINRVMNCEIANEKKVYIAANEQLEDIEIIEQFIPPHHIDEKLKKAMQIRKENPESSLMDLVAAYQASYKETISKSGLNHRLVKIKQLAEQIKEGRAK
;
A
#
# COMPACT_ATOMS: atom_id res chain seq x y z
N MET A 1 30.83 5.34 -54.29
CA MET A 1 29.70 6.28 -54.24
C MET A 1 28.41 5.71 -54.87
N LYS A 2 28.44 5.01 -56.02
CA LYS A 2 27.22 4.48 -56.70
C LYS A 2 26.39 3.41 -55.97
N HIS A 3 26.91 2.74 -54.94
CA HIS A 3 26.16 1.72 -54.19
C HIS A 3 25.36 2.28 -53.00
N ALA A 4 25.70 3.47 -52.50
CA ALA A 4 24.99 4.10 -51.38
C ALA A 4 23.65 4.71 -51.83
N GLU A 5 23.58 5.27 -53.05
CA GLU A 5 22.33 5.80 -53.63
C GLU A 5 21.28 4.69 -53.82
N GLY A 6 21.68 3.52 -54.34
CA GLY A 6 20.75 2.40 -54.53
C GLY A 6 20.14 1.85 -53.23
N VAL A 7 20.87 1.93 -52.11
CA VAL A 7 20.33 1.55 -50.79
C VAL A 7 19.32 2.60 -50.27
N SER A 8 19.59 3.89 -50.48
CA SER A 8 18.67 4.96 -50.09
C SER A 8 17.37 4.92 -50.89
N ASP A 9 17.44 4.70 -52.21
CA ASP A 9 16.27 4.57 -53.07
C ASP A 9 15.44 3.33 -52.71
N PHE A 10 16.09 2.22 -52.37
CA PHE A 10 15.40 1.01 -51.89
C PHE A 10 14.65 1.25 -50.58
N LEU A 11 15.27 1.92 -49.60
CA LEU A 11 14.62 2.25 -48.32
C LEU A 11 13.47 3.26 -48.48
N ALA A 12 13.60 4.20 -49.43
CA ALA A 12 12.57 5.16 -49.78
C ALA A 12 11.37 4.50 -50.48
N VAL A 13 11.62 3.63 -51.47
CA VAL A 13 10.57 2.89 -52.21
C VAL A 13 9.90 1.82 -51.33
N ALA A 14 10.64 1.17 -50.44
CA ALA A 14 10.10 0.18 -49.51
C ALA A 14 9.23 0.79 -48.39
N GLY A 15 9.14 2.12 -48.27
CA GLY A 15 8.41 2.78 -47.19
C GLY A 15 8.94 2.39 -45.80
N ALA A 16 10.20 1.96 -45.72
CA ALA A 16 10.77 1.35 -44.53
C ALA A 16 10.78 2.32 -43.36
N GLN A 17 10.97 3.62 -43.63
CA GLN A 17 10.97 4.67 -42.60
C GLN A 17 9.59 4.82 -41.94
N ASN A 18 8.51 4.84 -42.72
CA ASN A 18 7.13 4.87 -42.19
C ASN A 18 6.78 3.59 -41.44
N SER A 19 7.25 2.44 -41.93
CA SER A 19 7.03 1.14 -41.28
C SER A 19 7.76 1.06 -39.92
N VAL A 20 8.98 1.59 -39.84
CA VAL A 20 9.74 1.71 -38.59
C VAL A 20 9.05 2.65 -37.61
N PHE A 21 8.58 3.82 -38.07
CA PHE A 21 7.81 4.73 -37.20
C PHE A 21 6.53 4.10 -36.67
N GLN A 22 5.76 3.40 -37.51
CA GLN A 22 4.56 2.68 -37.06
C GLN A 22 4.88 1.55 -36.07
N PHE A 23 5.97 0.82 -36.29
CA PHE A 23 6.43 -0.21 -35.37
C PHE A 23 6.84 0.37 -34.02
N GLU A 24 7.60 1.47 -34.02
CA GLU A 24 7.99 2.18 -32.81
C GLU A 24 6.78 2.76 -32.07
N ASP A 25 5.80 3.33 -32.77
CA ASP A 25 4.55 3.81 -32.17
C ASP A 25 3.79 2.68 -31.45
N ILE A 26 3.71 1.50 -32.07
CA ILE A 26 3.08 0.33 -31.44
C ILE A 26 3.89 -0.13 -30.23
N ARG A 27 5.23 -0.11 -30.30
CA ARG A 27 6.11 -0.49 -29.19
C ARG A 27 5.97 0.48 -28.02
N ILE A 28 6.04 1.79 -28.28
CA ILE A 28 5.91 2.85 -27.27
C ILE A 28 4.57 2.74 -26.55
N LYS A 29 3.45 2.60 -27.29
CA LYS A 29 2.12 2.44 -26.69
C LYS A 29 2.05 1.19 -25.80
N ARG A 30 2.62 0.08 -26.26
CA ARG A 30 2.65 -1.17 -25.49
C ARG A 30 3.47 -1.02 -24.22
N ASP A 31 4.65 -0.42 -24.30
CA ASP A 31 5.54 -0.23 -23.15
C ASP A 31 4.93 0.74 -22.13
N PHE A 32 4.26 1.78 -22.61
CA PHE A 32 3.48 2.70 -21.78
C PHE A 32 2.35 1.98 -21.04
N ASN A 33 1.53 1.22 -21.77
CA ASN A 33 0.44 0.43 -21.18
C ASN A 33 0.96 -0.60 -20.17
N ASN A 34 2.07 -1.27 -20.48
CA ASN A 34 2.71 -2.22 -19.57
C ASN A 34 3.23 -1.54 -18.30
N SER A 35 3.76 -0.33 -18.43
CA SER A 35 4.20 0.48 -17.28
C SER A 35 3.02 0.84 -16.39
N ILE A 36 1.92 1.33 -16.96
CA ILE A 36 0.69 1.64 -16.22
C ILE A 36 0.14 0.40 -15.52
N ASN A 37 0.01 -0.72 -16.23
CA ASN A 37 -0.51 -1.96 -15.66
C ASN A 37 0.32 -2.44 -14.47
N ARG A 38 1.66 -2.31 -14.55
CA ARG A 38 2.53 -2.62 -13.43
C ARG A 38 2.30 -1.71 -12.23
N VAL A 39 2.20 -0.39 -12.46
CA VAL A 39 1.95 0.59 -11.38
C VAL A 39 0.59 0.31 -10.72
N MET A 40 -0.46 0.15 -11.53
CA MET A 40 -1.81 -0.12 -11.05
C MET A 40 -1.89 -1.43 -10.25
N ASN A 41 -1.26 -2.50 -10.73
CA ASN A 41 -1.21 -3.77 -10.00
C ASN A 41 -0.50 -3.63 -8.65
N CYS A 42 0.58 -2.84 -8.58
CA CYS A 42 1.28 -2.56 -7.33
C CYS A 42 0.40 -1.76 -6.36
N GLU A 43 -0.31 -0.75 -6.84
CA GLU A 43 -1.22 0.08 -6.04
C GLU A 43 -2.36 -0.78 -5.47
N ILE A 44 -3.06 -1.53 -6.32
CA ILE A 44 -4.14 -2.43 -5.91
C ILE A 44 -3.64 -3.47 -4.89
N ALA A 45 -2.46 -4.06 -5.13
CA ALA A 45 -1.89 -5.04 -4.20
C ALA A 45 -1.53 -4.42 -2.84
N ASN A 46 -1.03 -3.18 -2.83
CA ASN A 46 -0.73 -2.47 -1.60
C ASN A 46 -2.00 -2.07 -0.85
N GLU A 47 -3.00 -1.54 -1.54
CA GLU A 47 -4.29 -1.17 -0.97
C GLU A 47 -4.99 -2.38 -0.35
N LYS A 48 -5.02 -3.52 -1.07
CA LYS A 48 -5.56 -4.78 -0.55
C LYS A 48 -4.85 -5.23 0.73
N LYS A 49 -3.52 -5.13 0.81
CA LYS A 49 -2.76 -5.47 2.02
C LYS A 49 -3.10 -4.55 3.18
N VAL A 50 -3.24 -3.25 2.92
CA VAL A 50 -3.63 -2.25 3.93
C VAL A 50 -5.03 -2.56 4.47
N TYR A 51 -5.98 -2.85 3.57
CA TYR A 51 -7.36 -3.19 3.92
C TYR A 51 -7.45 -4.45 4.80
N ILE A 52 -6.78 -5.54 4.39
CA ILE A 52 -6.76 -6.79 5.17
C ILE A 52 -6.16 -6.53 6.55
N ALA A 53 -5.01 -5.85 6.63
CA ALA A 53 -4.36 -5.55 7.90
C ALA A 53 -5.22 -4.65 8.81
N ALA A 54 -5.99 -3.73 8.24
CA ALA A 54 -6.89 -2.87 9.00
C ALA A 54 -8.05 -3.66 9.60
N ASN A 55 -8.66 -4.57 8.83
CA ASN A 55 -9.72 -5.45 9.34
C ASN A 55 -9.21 -6.38 10.45
N GLU A 56 -8.05 -7.01 10.28
CA GLU A 56 -7.42 -7.84 11.33
C GLU A 56 -7.20 -7.03 12.62
N GLN A 57 -6.74 -5.78 12.49
CA GLN A 57 -6.53 -4.90 13.65
C GLN A 57 -7.83 -4.53 14.35
N LEU A 58 -8.92 -4.29 13.61
CA LEU A 58 -10.23 -3.99 14.20
C LEU A 58 -10.79 -5.20 14.96
N GLU A 59 -10.64 -6.40 14.41
CA GLU A 59 -11.02 -7.65 15.09
C GLU A 59 -10.21 -7.86 16.38
N ASP A 60 -8.88 -7.68 16.31
CA ASP A 60 -8.01 -7.79 17.49
C ASP A 60 -8.39 -6.77 18.57
N ILE A 61 -8.74 -5.53 18.17
CA ILE A 61 -9.23 -4.50 19.08
C ILE A 61 -10.54 -4.91 19.75
N GLU A 62 -11.50 -5.43 18.98
CA GLU A 62 -12.80 -5.88 19.51
C GLU A 62 -12.62 -6.98 20.55
N ILE A 63 -11.73 -7.94 20.29
CA ILE A 63 -11.42 -9.03 21.24
C ILE A 63 -10.80 -8.47 22.52
N ILE A 64 -9.88 -7.53 22.43
CA ILE A 64 -9.30 -6.92 23.63
C ILE A 64 -10.38 -6.19 24.44
N GLU A 65 -11.27 -5.44 23.80
CA GLU A 65 -12.34 -4.70 24.48
C GLU A 65 -13.38 -5.62 25.15
N GLN A 66 -13.62 -6.81 24.61
CA GLN A 66 -14.54 -7.79 25.18
C GLN A 66 -13.99 -8.49 26.43
N PHE A 67 -12.68 -8.74 26.48
CA PHE A 67 -12.07 -9.60 27.50
C PHE A 67 -11.22 -8.84 28.54
N ILE A 68 -10.67 -7.69 28.19
CA ILE A 68 -9.78 -6.91 29.07
C ILE A 68 -10.48 -5.62 29.49
N PRO A 69 -10.70 -5.41 30.82
CA PRO A 69 -11.23 -4.15 31.31
C PRO A 69 -10.36 -2.96 30.88
N PRO A 70 -10.94 -1.81 30.50
CA PRO A 70 -10.17 -0.68 29.97
C PRO A 70 -9.04 -0.23 30.89
N HIS A 71 -9.20 -0.26 32.21
CA HIS A 71 -8.17 0.17 33.16
C HIS A 71 -6.89 -0.70 33.16
N HIS A 72 -6.92 -1.90 32.58
CA HIS A 72 -5.74 -2.76 32.43
C HIS A 72 -4.97 -2.54 31.12
N ILE A 73 -5.49 -1.73 30.21
CA ILE A 73 -4.84 -1.43 28.93
C ILE A 73 -3.99 -0.16 29.09
N ASP A 74 -2.72 -0.21 28.65
CA ASP A 74 -1.83 0.97 28.60
C ASP A 74 -2.49 2.08 27.78
N GLU A 75 -2.50 3.30 28.31
CA GLU A 75 -3.03 4.51 27.65
C GLU A 75 -2.50 4.68 26.22
N LYS A 76 -1.23 4.33 25.96
CA LYS A 76 -0.64 4.41 24.61
C LYS A 76 -1.29 3.44 23.63
N LEU A 77 -1.69 2.25 24.10
CA LEU A 77 -2.41 1.26 23.31
C LEU A 77 -3.86 1.69 23.11
N LYS A 78 -4.56 2.15 24.16
CA LYS A 78 -5.92 2.69 24.03
C LYS A 78 -6.02 3.77 22.96
N LYS A 79 -5.10 4.74 22.98
CA LYS A 79 -5.04 5.80 21.98
C LYS A 79 -4.87 5.25 20.56
N ALA A 80 -4.05 4.21 20.39
CA ALA A 80 -3.87 3.56 19.09
C ALA A 80 -5.12 2.77 18.65
N MET A 81 -5.78 2.06 19.58
CA MET A 81 -7.03 1.34 19.33
C MET A 81 -8.13 2.32 18.91
N GLN A 82 -8.28 3.42 19.64
CA GLN A 82 -9.28 4.45 19.35
C GLN A 82 -9.07 5.07 17.97
N ILE A 83 -7.85 5.50 17.64
CA ILE A 83 -7.54 6.10 16.34
C ILE A 83 -7.81 5.12 15.19
N ARG A 84 -7.48 3.83 15.37
CA ARG A 84 -7.80 2.80 14.37
C ARG A 84 -9.31 2.63 14.18
N LYS A 85 -10.11 2.63 15.26
CA LYS A 85 -11.57 2.53 15.21
C LYS A 85 -12.23 3.73 14.53
N GLU A 86 -11.73 4.94 14.81
CA GLU A 86 -12.22 6.18 14.20
C GLU A 86 -11.87 6.26 12.70
N ASN A 87 -10.83 5.55 12.26
CA ASN A 87 -10.28 5.63 10.91
C ASN A 87 -10.03 4.20 10.36
N PRO A 88 -11.10 3.40 10.16
CA PRO A 88 -10.98 1.97 9.85
C PRO A 88 -10.31 1.69 8.50
N GLU A 89 -10.48 2.58 7.52
CA GLU A 89 -9.95 2.40 6.16
C GLU A 89 -8.61 3.13 5.94
N SER A 90 -8.08 3.79 6.97
CA SER A 90 -6.90 4.62 6.84
C SER A 90 -5.60 3.82 6.80
N SER A 91 -4.66 4.28 5.97
CA SER A 91 -3.32 3.75 5.94
C SER A 91 -2.58 4.04 7.25
N LEU A 92 -1.47 3.33 7.50
CA LEU A 92 -0.65 3.57 8.67
C LEU A 92 -0.12 5.01 8.76
N MET A 93 0.14 5.66 7.61
CA MET A 93 0.60 7.06 7.59
C MET A 93 -0.52 8.02 7.98
N ASP A 94 -1.73 7.79 7.46
CA ASP A 94 -2.89 8.63 7.77
C ASP A 94 -3.24 8.55 9.27
N LEU A 95 -3.04 7.38 9.88
CA LEU A 95 -3.28 7.21 11.31
C LEU A 95 -2.25 7.89 12.19
N VAL A 96 -1.00 8.02 11.71
CA VAL A 96 -0.01 8.87 12.41
C VAL A 96 -0.48 10.33 12.39
N ALA A 97 -0.97 10.81 11.25
CA ALA A 97 -1.51 12.16 11.14
C ALA A 97 -2.74 12.35 12.03
N ALA A 98 -3.68 11.39 12.01
CA ALA A 98 -4.86 11.39 12.88
C ALA A 98 -4.49 11.35 14.36
N TYR A 99 -3.52 10.51 14.76
CA TYR A 99 -3.02 10.45 16.13
C TYR A 99 -2.45 11.80 16.58
N GLN A 100 -1.65 12.44 15.73
CA GLN A 100 -1.09 13.76 16.02
C GLN A 100 -2.17 14.84 16.11
N ALA A 101 -3.19 14.80 15.25
CA ALA A 101 -4.30 15.73 15.28
C ALA A 101 -5.16 15.57 16.55
N SER A 102 -5.51 14.33 16.92
CA SER A 102 -6.40 14.06 18.05
C SER A 102 -5.73 14.24 19.41
N TYR A 103 -4.47 13.81 19.56
CA TYR A 103 -3.79 13.82 20.86
C TYR A 103 -2.73 14.91 21.03
N LYS A 104 -2.43 15.68 19.97
CA LYS A 104 -1.37 16.71 19.95
C LYS A 104 0.01 16.15 20.37
N GLU A 105 0.22 14.86 20.12
CA GLU A 105 1.44 14.11 20.43
C GLU A 105 2.08 13.62 19.14
N THR A 106 3.40 13.70 19.03
CA THR A 106 4.12 13.16 17.88
C THR A 106 4.36 11.67 18.06
N ILE A 107 4.15 10.91 16.98
CA ILE A 107 4.48 9.49 16.92
C ILE A 107 5.09 9.18 15.56
N SER A 108 6.13 8.35 15.53
CA SER A 108 6.68 7.87 14.26
C SER A 108 5.80 6.77 13.67
N LYS A 109 5.87 6.58 12.34
CA LYS A 109 5.24 5.44 11.65
C LYS A 109 5.56 4.10 12.33
N SER A 110 6.84 3.89 12.65
CA SER A 110 7.30 2.68 13.35
C SER A 110 6.70 2.60 14.76
N GLY A 111 6.68 3.71 15.50
CA GLY A 111 6.12 3.77 16.86
C GLY A 111 4.64 3.38 16.89
N LEU A 112 3.84 3.85 15.93
CA LEU A 112 2.43 3.45 15.82
C LEU A 112 2.29 1.97 15.41
N ASN A 113 3.10 1.52 14.45
CA ASN A 113 3.13 0.12 14.03
C ASN A 113 3.43 -0.82 15.20
N HIS A 114 4.42 -0.50 16.03
CA HIS A 114 4.75 -1.30 17.21
C HIS A 114 3.58 -1.42 18.20
N ARG A 115 2.75 -0.37 18.34
CA ARG A 115 1.55 -0.43 19.17
C ARG A 115 0.49 -1.36 18.58
N LEU A 116 0.27 -1.30 17.27
CA LEU A 116 -0.64 -2.20 16.56
C LEU A 116 -0.19 -3.66 16.61
N VAL A 117 1.13 -3.92 16.53
CA VAL A 117 1.68 -5.27 16.72
C VAL A 117 1.45 -5.77 18.16
N LYS A 118 1.59 -4.90 19.17
CA LYS A 118 1.28 -5.26 20.56
C LYS A 118 -0.21 -5.56 20.76
N ILE A 119 -1.09 -4.81 20.12
CA ILE A 119 -2.54 -5.06 20.10
C ILE A 119 -2.80 -6.47 19.56
N LYS A 120 -2.25 -6.80 18.39
CA LYS A 120 -2.35 -8.15 17.83
C LYS A 120 -1.86 -9.24 18.78
N GLN A 121 -0.67 -9.07 19.37
CA GLN A 121 -0.13 -10.03 20.34
C GLN A 121 -1.03 -10.22 21.56
N LEU A 122 -1.64 -9.15 22.05
CA LEU A 122 -2.56 -9.22 23.19
C LEU A 122 -3.85 -9.96 22.82
N ALA A 123 -4.41 -9.70 21.64
CA ALA A 123 -5.56 -10.42 21.12
C ALA A 123 -5.24 -11.91 20.91
N GLU A 124 -4.08 -12.25 20.38
CA GLU A 124 -3.61 -13.64 20.23
C GLU A 124 -3.51 -14.35 21.59
N GLN A 125 -2.98 -13.68 22.62
CA GLN A 125 -2.93 -14.24 23.98
C GLN A 125 -4.32 -14.51 24.56
N ILE A 126 -5.30 -13.67 24.26
CA ILE A 126 -6.71 -13.88 24.65
C ILE A 126 -7.28 -15.09 23.89
N LYS A 127 -7.09 -15.15 22.56
CA LYS A 127 -7.54 -16.27 21.70
C LYS A 127 -6.98 -17.62 22.16
N GLU A 128 -5.73 -17.64 22.62
CA GLU A 128 -5.06 -18.85 23.12
C GLU A 128 -5.39 -19.20 24.58
N GLY A 129 -6.20 -18.40 25.28
CA GLY A 129 -6.52 -18.60 26.71
C GLY A 129 -5.33 -18.37 27.64
N ARG A 130 -4.32 -17.61 27.19
CA ARG A 130 -3.10 -17.30 27.94
C ARG A 130 -3.15 -15.95 28.66
N ALA A 131 -4.13 -15.11 28.35
CA ALA A 131 -4.40 -13.88 29.09
C ALA A 131 -4.92 -14.23 30.50
N LYS A 132 -4.09 -13.97 31.52
CA LYS A 132 -4.46 -14.08 32.94
C LYS A 132 -4.79 -12.70 33.51
#